data_AF-A0A397VPN8-F1
#
_entry.id   AF-A0A397VPN8-F1
#
_cell.length_a   1.000
_cell.length_b   1.000
_cell.length_c   1.000
_cell.angle_alpha   90.00
_cell.angle_beta   90.00
_cell.angle_gamma   90.00
#
_symmetry.space_group_name_H-M   'P 1'
#
loop_
_entity.id
_entity.type
_entity.pdbx_description
1 polymer ?
#
loop_
_entity_poly.entity_id
_entity_poly.type
_entity_poly.pdbx_seq_one_letter_code
_entity_poly.pdbx_strand_id
1 'polypeptide(L)'
;MPLIFKNKIINNGEKNMVNTINPEDKNVNDKPFTVGILFVHKNSIDFTCTASVISTDNRNIGITVAHCFYDWQTRVWADNLQFCPGYNHGKQSCYKCIAVSNVANLAHYTNDHFDYGILKFDYNGTGRLQDQTGCFDWGIQPKYPVEIVTYRYLGDGDMDCVKGYSNLCS
;
A
#
# COMPACT_ATOMS: atom_id res chain seq x y z
N MET A 1 -2.26 -20.67 -7.04
CA MET A 1 -0.83 -20.32 -7.19
C MET A 1 -0.34 -19.77 -5.86
N PRO A 2 0.70 -20.33 -5.24
CA PRO A 2 1.30 -19.75 -4.04
C PRO A 2 1.98 -18.41 -4.39
N LEU A 3 1.83 -17.42 -3.51
CA LEU A 3 2.58 -16.17 -3.57
C LEU A 3 4.02 -16.45 -3.10
N ILE A 4 4.98 -16.43 -4.02
CA ILE A 4 6.40 -16.60 -3.72
C ILE A 4 7.02 -15.21 -3.61
N PHE A 5 7.40 -14.80 -2.40
CA PHE A 5 8.13 -13.55 -2.17
C PHE A 5 9.62 -13.83 -2.10
N LYS A 6 10.39 -13.30 -3.06
CA LYS A 6 11.84 -13.22 -2.92
C LYS A 6 12.17 -11.91 -2.23
N ASN A 7 12.88 -11.96 -1.10
CA ASN A 7 13.45 -10.75 -0.49
C ASN A 7 14.34 -10.05 -1.53
N LYS A 8 14.00 -8.81 -1.87
CA LYS A 8 14.90 -7.95 -2.65
C LYS A 8 15.90 -7.34 -1.68
N ILE A 9 17.17 -7.73 -1.79
CA ILE A 9 18.26 -7.06 -1.07
C ILE A 9 18.49 -5.73 -1.79
N ILE A 10 18.05 -4.63 -1.18
CA ILE A 10 18.28 -3.28 -1.72
C ILE A 10 19.79 -2.99 -1.63
N ASN A 11 20.50 -3.16 -2.73
CA ASN A 11 21.91 -2.78 -2.84
C ASN A 11 22.02 -1.28 -3.12
N ASN A 12 23.07 -0.61 -2.62
CA ASN A 12 23.28 0.84 -2.81
C ASN A 12 23.31 1.28 -4.30
N GLY A 13 23.45 0.35 -5.26
CA GLY A 13 23.37 0.60 -6.70
C GLY A 13 21.95 0.49 -7.31
N GLU A 14 20.96 0.00 -6.56
CA GLU A 14 19.54 -0.05 -6.95
C GLU A 14 18.74 1.16 -6.44
N LYS A 15 19.42 2.22 -5.98
CA LYS A 15 18.80 3.50 -5.61
C LYS A 15 18.00 4.15 -6.74
N ASN A 16 18.11 3.65 -7.97
CA ASN A 16 17.42 4.15 -9.15
C ASN A 16 16.01 3.55 -9.36
N MET A 17 15.50 2.73 -8.43
CA MET A 17 14.07 2.34 -8.37
C MET A 17 13.38 2.72 -7.06
N VAL A 18 14.06 3.53 -6.24
CA VAL A 18 13.32 4.53 -5.46
C VAL A 18 12.69 5.41 -6.56
N ASN A 19 11.37 5.55 -6.59
CA ASN A 19 10.83 6.77 -7.16
C ASN A 19 11.47 7.87 -6.32
N THR A 20 12.62 8.37 -6.77
CA THR A 20 13.01 9.73 -6.52
C THR A 20 11.78 10.49 -6.97
N ILE A 21 10.93 10.85 -6.00
CA ILE A 21 10.42 12.20 -5.97
C ILE A 21 11.71 12.99 -6.13
N ASN A 22 11.99 13.41 -7.37
CA ASN A 22 13.14 14.23 -7.62
C ASN A 22 12.95 15.39 -6.62
N PRO A 23 13.87 15.67 -5.70
CA PRO A 23 13.66 16.75 -4.73
C PRO A 23 13.48 18.12 -5.41
N GLU A 24 13.64 18.17 -6.74
CA GLU A 24 13.32 19.30 -7.62
C GLU A 24 11.93 19.25 -8.29
N ASP A 25 11.17 18.15 -8.22
CA ASP A 25 9.75 18.09 -8.60
C ASP A 25 8.90 18.71 -7.47
N LYS A 26 9.00 20.04 -7.38
CA LYS A 26 8.35 20.92 -6.40
C LYS A 26 6.81 20.99 -6.52
N ASN A 27 6.16 20.04 -7.19
CA ASN A 27 4.70 19.96 -7.20
C ASN A 27 4.22 19.05 -6.06
N VAL A 28 4.20 19.63 -4.86
CA VAL A 28 3.58 19.11 -3.62
C VAL A 28 2.09 18.74 -3.80
N ASN A 29 1.50 18.99 -4.97
CA ASN A 29 0.13 18.67 -5.34
C ASN A 29 -0.05 17.29 -6.03
N ASP A 30 1.03 16.62 -6.44
CA ASP A 30 0.94 15.30 -7.10
C ASP A 30 1.00 14.16 -6.06
N LYS A 31 -0.18 13.81 -5.54
CA LYS A 31 -0.36 12.63 -4.69
C LYS A 31 0.06 11.36 -5.47
N PRO A 32 0.98 10.52 -4.96
CA PRO A 32 1.38 9.30 -5.68
C PRO A 32 0.19 8.34 -5.85
N PHE A 33 -0.12 7.98 -7.10
CA PHE A 33 -1.11 6.93 -7.40
C PHE A 33 -0.71 5.56 -6.83
N THR A 34 0.57 5.36 -6.49
CA THR A 34 1.06 4.21 -5.73
C THR A 34 0.33 4.02 -4.40
N VAL A 35 -0.16 5.09 -3.77
CA VAL A 35 -0.91 5.05 -2.51
C VAL A 35 -2.39 5.29 -2.79
N GLY A 36 -3.24 4.60 -2.03
CA GLY A 36 -4.68 4.76 -2.16
C GLY A 36 -5.41 4.43 -0.87
N ILE A 37 -6.64 4.93 -0.81
CA ILE A 37 -7.59 4.53 0.22
C ILE A 37 -8.00 3.08 -0.01
N LEU A 38 -8.13 2.32 1.06
CA LEU A 38 -8.64 0.96 1.06
C LEU A 38 -9.99 0.97 1.77
N PHE A 39 -11.07 0.85 1.01
CA PHE A 39 -12.40 0.64 1.57
C PHE A 39 -12.54 -0.80 2.05
N VAL A 40 -13.01 -0.97 3.28
CA VAL A 40 -13.17 -2.26 3.94
C VAL A 40 -14.61 -2.43 4.39
N HIS A 41 -15.20 -3.57 4.03
CA HIS A 41 -16.43 -4.06 4.65
C HIS A 41 -16.08 -5.27 5.52
N LYS A 42 -16.41 -5.24 6.82
CA LYS A 42 -16.19 -6.34 7.76
C LYS A 42 -17.28 -6.34 8.82
N ASN A 43 -17.98 -7.46 9.00
CA ASN A 43 -19.02 -7.59 10.04
C ASN A 43 -20.12 -6.51 9.94
N SER A 44 -20.60 -6.23 8.72
CA SER A 44 -21.61 -5.19 8.47
C SER A 44 -21.16 -3.75 8.80
N ILE A 45 -19.87 -3.52 8.99
CA ILE A 45 -19.28 -2.21 9.22
C ILE A 45 -18.39 -1.85 8.03
N ASP A 46 -18.59 -0.65 7.51
CA ASP A 46 -17.70 -0.03 6.53
C ASP A 46 -16.70 0.90 7.23
N PHE A 47 -15.43 0.78 6.87
CA PHE A 47 -14.37 1.68 7.31
C PHE A 47 -13.28 1.79 6.26
N THR A 48 -12.33 2.69 6.50
CA THR A 48 -11.24 2.96 5.56
C THR A 48 -9.88 2.69 6.18
N CYS A 49 -8.99 2.23 5.34
CA CYS A 49 -7.57 2.04 5.60
C CYS A 49 -6.75 2.69 4.49
N THR A 50 -5.43 2.55 4.58
CA THR A 50 -4.51 2.91 3.49
C THR A 50 -3.80 1.67 2.99
N ALA A 51 -3.58 1.60 1.68
CA ALA A 51 -2.71 0.61 1.06
C ALA A 51 -1.78 1.27 0.05
N SER A 52 -0.71 0.57 -0.31
CA SER A 52 0.19 1.00 -1.38
C SER A 52 0.59 -0.16 -2.28
N VAL A 53 0.87 0.15 -3.55
CA VAL A 53 1.38 -0.82 -4.52
C VAL A 53 2.86 -1.05 -4.28
N ILE A 54 3.28 -2.31 -4.25
CA ILE A 54 4.68 -2.70 -4.02
C ILE A 54 5.26 -3.45 -5.20
N SER A 55 6.57 -3.29 -5.38
CA SER A 55 7.34 -3.89 -6.45
C SER A 55 7.35 -5.42 -6.32
N THR A 56 6.76 -6.09 -7.30
CA THR A 56 6.63 -7.56 -7.34
C THR A 56 6.65 -8.10 -8.76
N ASP A 57 7.04 -9.36 -8.94
CA ASP A 57 7.10 -9.99 -10.27
C ASP A 57 5.75 -10.02 -10.99
N ASN A 58 4.64 -10.16 -10.24
CA ASN A 58 3.29 -10.19 -10.81
C ASN A 58 2.66 -8.79 -10.97
N ARG A 59 3.31 -7.73 -10.43
CA ARG A 59 2.99 -6.31 -10.63
C ARG A 59 1.58 -5.86 -10.24
N ASN A 60 0.84 -6.69 -9.50
CA ASN A 60 -0.54 -6.45 -9.06
C ASN A 60 -0.68 -6.66 -7.54
N ILE A 61 0.39 -6.35 -6.79
CA ILE A 61 0.46 -6.61 -5.35
C ILE A 61 0.60 -5.29 -4.60
N GLY A 62 -0.05 -5.22 -3.44
CA GLY A 62 0.11 -4.12 -2.51
C GLY A 62 0.31 -4.59 -1.08
N ILE A 63 0.58 -3.62 -0.22
CA ILE A 63 0.73 -3.83 1.22
C ILE A 63 -0.24 -2.92 1.98
N THR A 64 -0.72 -3.41 3.11
CA THR A 64 -1.49 -2.68 4.11
C THR A 64 -1.21 -3.26 5.50
N VAL A 65 -1.90 -2.78 6.52
CA VAL A 65 -1.86 -3.37 7.86
C VAL A 65 -2.87 -4.52 7.97
N ALA A 66 -2.53 -5.55 8.73
CA ALA A 66 -3.31 -6.78 8.75
C ALA A 66 -4.69 -6.59 9.39
N HIS A 67 -4.79 -5.76 10.43
CA HIS A 67 -6.04 -5.51 11.13
C HIS A 67 -7.13 -4.89 10.23
N CYS A 68 -6.75 -4.28 9.10
CA CYS A 68 -7.71 -3.80 8.12
C CYS A 68 -8.57 -4.94 7.58
N PHE A 69 -7.96 -6.06 7.20
CA PHE A 69 -8.71 -7.17 6.59
C PHE A 69 -8.92 -8.38 7.50
N TYR A 70 -8.37 -8.38 8.72
CA TYR A 70 -8.53 -9.49 9.66
C TYR A 70 -8.64 -9.00 11.11
N ASP A 71 -9.66 -9.44 11.83
CA ASP A 71 -9.78 -9.23 13.27
C ASP A 71 -9.27 -10.48 14.00
N TRP A 72 -8.20 -10.34 14.78
CA TRP A 72 -7.58 -11.46 15.51
C TRP A 72 -8.38 -11.90 16.73
N GLN A 73 -9.17 -11.01 17.35
CA GLN A 73 -9.98 -11.32 18.53
C GLN A 73 -11.20 -12.16 18.15
N THR A 74 -11.89 -11.73 17.10
CA THR A 74 -13.10 -12.40 16.61
C THR A 74 -12.81 -13.46 15.53
N ARG A 75 -11.58 -13.49 15.02
CA ARG A 75 -11.10 -14.36 13.92
C ARG A 75 -11.87 -14.16 12.61
N VAL A 76 -12.35 -12.94 12.38
CA VAL A 76 -13.16 -12.60 11.20
C VAL A 76 -12.31 -11.91 10.14
N TRP A 77 -12.48 -12.33 8.89
CA TRP A 77 -11.90 -11.68 7.71
C TRP A 77 -12.84 -10.59 7.19
N ALA A 78 -12.28 -9.58 6.52
CA ALA A 78 -13.07 -8.64 5.75
C ALA A 78 -13.84 -9.36 4.64
N ASP A 79 -15.10 -8.99 4.47
CA ASP A 79 -16.00 -9.53 3.46
C ASP A 79 -15.69 -8.94 2.08
N ASN A 80 -15.27 -7.68 2.05
CA ASN A 80 -14.93 -6.96 0.83
C ASN A 80 -13.82 -5.93 1.07
N LEU A 81 -12.95 -5.79 0.07
CA LEU A 81 -11.84 -4.86 0.06
C LEU A 81 -11.73 -4.21 -1.31
N GLN A 82 -11.70 -2.87 -1.34
CA GLN A 82 -11.54 -2.09 -2.56
C GLN A 82 -10.44 -1.05 -2.41
N PHE A 83 -9.40 -1.16 -3.24
CA PHE A 83 -8.29 -0.23 -3.27
C PHE A 83 -8.54 0.84 -4.34
N CYS A 84 -8.49 2.13 -3.96
CA CYS A 84 -8.69 3.24 -4.88
C CYS A 84 -7.41 4.10 -4.92
N PRO A 85 -6.48 3.85 -5.86
CA PRO A 85 -5.23 4.61 -5.98
C PRO A 85 -5.50 6.08 -6.27
N GLY A 86 -4.79 6.98 -5.57
CA GLY A 86 -4.92 8.44 -5.73
C GLY A 86 -6.33 8.98 -5.48
N TYR A 87 -7.12 8.31 -4.64
CA TYR A 87 -8.43 8.80 -4.22
C TYR A 87 -8.33 10.19 -3.58
N ASN A 88 -9.31 11.05 -3.84
CA ASN A 88 -9.32 12.42 -3.33
C ASN A 88 -10.78 12.88 -3.12
N HIS A 89 -11.21 12.98 -1.86
CA HIS A 89 -12.51 13.53 -1.45
C HIS A 89 -13.70 13.04 -2.29
N GLY A 90 -14.02 11.75 -2.25
CA GLY A 90 -15.12 11.19 -3.04
C GLY A 90 -14.76 10.85 -4.49
N LYS A 91 -13.65 11.39 -5.02
CA LYS A 91 -13.27 11.22 -6.42
C LYS A 91 -12.25 10.10 -6.58
N GLN A 92 -12.59 9.17 -7.47
CA GLN A 92 -11.67 8.15 -7.94
C GLN A 92 -10.71 8.75 -8.97
N SER A 93 -9.48 8.23 -9.01
CA SER A 93 -8.55 8.53 -10.11
C SER A 93 -8.98 7.85 -11.41
N CYS A 94 -8.22 8.09 -12.49
CA CYS A 94 -8.41 7.41 -13.77
C CYS A 94 -8.30 5.87 -13.69
N TYR A 95 -7.67 5.34 -12.64
CA TYR A 95 -7.50 3.89 -12.42
C TYR A 95 -8.71 3.24 -11.71
N LYS A 96 -9.67 4.05 -11.24
CA LYS A 96 -10.87 3.63 -10.51
C LYS A 96 -10.54 2.82 -9.24
N CYS A 97 -11.58 2.39 -8.52
CA CYS A 97 -11.42 1.44 -7.43
C CYS A 97 -11.27 0.01 -7.96
N ILE A 98 -10.39 -0.76 -7.33
CA ILE A 98 -9.95 -2.08 -7.74
C ILE A 98 -10.25 -3.07 -6.62
N ALA A 99 -10.93 -4.17 -6.94
CA ALA A 99 -11.20 -5.20 -5.95
C ALA A 99 -9.90 -5.90 -5.51
N VAL A 100 -9.83 -6.31 -4.25
CA VAL A 100 -8.77 -7.21 -3.78
C VAL A 100 -9.27 -8.64 -3.91
N SER A 101 -8.61 -9.42 -4.77
CA SER A 101 -8.96 -10.82 -5.05
C SER A 101 -8.43 -11.81 -4.02
N ASN A 102 -7.38 -11.45 -3.29
CA ASN A 102 -6.76 -12.32 -2.31
C ASN A 102 -5.97 -11.49 -1.29
N VAL A 103 -5.89 -12.00 -0.06
CA VAL A 103 -5.05 -11.43 0.99
C VAL A 103 -4.15 -12.51 1.55
N ALA A 104 -2.90 -12.15 1.83
CA ALA A 104 -1.95 -12.99 2.54
C ALA A 104 -1.44 -12.24 3.76
N ASN A 105 -1.35 -12.93 4.87
CA ASN A 105 -0.83 -12.38 6.11
C ASN A 105 0.16 -13.38 6.71
N LEU A 106 1.36 -12.93 7.08
CA LEU A 106 2.28 -13.75 7.85
C LEU A 106 1.72 -14.07 9.24
N ALA A 107 0.90 -13.19 9.81
CA ALA A 107 0.29 -13.36 11.13
C ALA A 107 -0.81 -14.43 11.20
N HIS A 108 -1.16 -15.10 10.09
CA HIS A 108 -1.88 -16.37 10.19
C HIS A 108 -1.07 -17.40 11.04
N TYR A 109 0.24 -17.16 11.23
CA TYR A 109 1.14 -18.08 11.93
C TYR A 109 1.59 -17.63 13.33
N THR A 110 1.57 -16.34 13.69
CA THR A 110 2.14 -15.88 14.97
C THR A 110 1.53 -14.54 15.43
N ASN A 111 0.52 -14.59 16.31
CA ASN A 111 0.01 -13.51 17.18
C ASN A 111 -0.14 -12.07 16.60
N ASP A 112 -0.53 -11.12 17.45
CA ASP A 112 -0.78 -9.71 17.15
C ASP A 112 0.48 -8.87 16.86
N HIS A 113 1.67 -9.47 16.86
CA HIS A 113 2.94 -8.74 16.75
C HIS A 113 3.30 -8.34 15.31
N PHE A 114 2.68 -8.94 14.29
CA PHE A 114 2.95 -8.65 12.88
C PHE A 114 1.71 -8.10 12.18
N ASP A 115 1.52 -6.78 12.29
CA ASP A 115 0.35 -6.10 11.74
C ASP A 115 0.60 -5.56 10.31
N TYR A 116 1.06 -6.43 9.42
CA TYR A 116 1.19 -6.14 7.99
C TYR A 116 0.61 -7.25 7.15
N GLY A 117 0.09 -6.90 5.98
CA GLY A 117 -0.56 -7.85 5.09
C GLY A 117 -0.41 -7.47 3.63
N ILE A 118 -0.42 -8.50 2.80
CA ILE A 118 -0.23 -8.40 1.36
C ILE A 118 -1.57 -8.58 0.65
N LEU A 119 -1.83 -7.71 -0.31
CA LEU A 119 -3.05 -7.68 -1.09
C LEU A 119 -2.75 -8.07 -2.54
N LYS A 120 -3.57 -8.92 -3.14
CA LYS A 120 -3.58 -9.17 -4.58
C LYS A 120 -4.74 -8.42 -5.23
N PHE A 121 -4.41 -7.40 -6.00
CA PHE A 121 -5.39 -6.60 -6.73
C PHE A 121 -5.91 -7.34 -7.97
N ASP A 122 -7.23 -7.34 -8.17
CA ASP A 122 -7.88 -7.86 -9.37
C ASP A 122 -7.84 -6.80 -10.48
N TYR A 123 -6.62 -6.50 -10.95
CA TYR A 123 -6.41 -5.49 -11.96
C TYR A 123 -6.09 -6.13 -13.32
N ASN A 124 -7.07 -6.07 -14.22
CA ASN A 124 -7.02 -6.64 -15.57
C ASN A 124 -7.17 -5.57 -16.67
N GLY A 125 -6.72 -4.33 -16.40
CA GLY A 125 -6.73 -3.23 -17.38
C GLY A 125 -5.75 -3.44 -18.55
N THR A 126 -5.43 -2.36 -19.27
CA THR A 126 -4.48 -2.37 -20.41
C THR A 126 -3.00 -2.54 -19.99
N GLY A 127 -2.74 -3.12 -18.81
CA GLY A 127 -1.41 -3.27 -18.21
C GLY A 127 -1.50 -3.85 -16.80
N ARG A 128 -0.38 -3.83 -16.07
CA ARG A 128 -0.34 -4.17 -14.64
C ARG A 128 -0.42 -2.92 -13.78
N LEU A 129 -0.97 -3.05 -12.58
CA LEU A 129 -1.23 -1.92 -11.71
C LEU A 129 0.05 -1.16 -11.39
N GLN A 130 1.12 -1.86 -10.99
CA GLN A 130 2.44 -1.28 -10.72
C GLN A 130 3.01 -0.47 -11.89
N ASP A 131 2.74 -0.88 -13.14
CA ASP A 131 3.25 -0.17 -14.32
C ASP A 131 2.51 1.16 -14.56
N GLN A 132 1.31 1.29 -14.02
CA GLN A 132 0.44 2.44 -14.24
C GLN A 132 0.45 3.41 -13.05
N THR A 133 0.44 2.89 -11.84
CA THR A 133 0.44 3.69 -10.62
C THR A 133 1.84 3.99 -10.10
N GLY A 134 2.85 3.29 -10.60
CA GLY A 134 4.12 3.13 -9.91
C GLY A 134 4.01 2.14 -8.74
N CYS A 135 5.13 1.93 -8.05
CA CYS A 135 5.21 1.07 -6.87
C CYS A 135 6.31 1.54 -5.91
N PHE A 136 6.23 1.12 -4.65
CA PHE A 136 7.36 1.18 -3.73
C PHE A 136 8.14 -0.13 -3.75
N ASP A 137 9.47 -0.05 -3.79
CA ASP A 137 10.31 -1.18 -3.41
C ASP A 137 10.13 -1.47 -1.91
N TRP A 138 10.41 -2.70 -1.49
CA TRP A 138 10.20 -3.14 -0.11
C TRP A 138 11.37 -3.99 0.40
N GLY A 139 11.57 -3.98 1.71
CA GLY A 139 12.59 -4.77 2.40
C GLY A 139 12.30 -4.86 3.91
N ILE A 140 12.56 -6.02 4.50
CA ILE A 140 12.23 -6.31 5.91
C ILE A 140 13.36 -6.01 6.90
N GLN A 141 14.56 -5.68 6.41
CA GLN A 141 15.74 -5.38 7.22
C GLN A 141 16.50 -4.18 6.62
N PRO A 142 15.94 -2.97 6.72
CA PRO A 142 16.66 -1.77 6.29
C PRO A 142 17.95 -1.60 7.10
N LYS A 143 19.04 -1.16 6.44
CA LYS A 143 20.27 -0.78 7.13
C LYS A 143 20.11 0.63 7.72
N TYR A 144 20.27 0.77 9.03
CA TYR A 144 20.14 2.05 9.73
C TYR A 144 21.36 2.97 9.52
N PRO A 145 21.16 4.30 9.55
CA PRO A 145 19.88 5.00 9.72
C PRO A 145 19.01 4.99 8.44
N VAL A 146 17.68 5.01 8.61
CA VAL A 146 16.73 5.18 7.50
C VAL A 146 15.83 6.38 7.75
N GLU A 147 15.58 7.15 6.69
CA GLU A 147 14.53 8.16 6.63
C GLU A 147 13.21 7.49 6.26
N ILE A 148 12.10 7.91 6.87
CA ILE A 148 10.79 7.26 6.71
C ILE A 148 9.75 8.31 6.32
N VAL A 149 9.16 8.15 5.14
CA VAL A 149 8.00 8.94 4.72
C VAL A 149 6.74 8.09 4.86
N THR A 150 5.72 8.63 5.54
CA THR A 150 4.46 7.94 5.78
C THR A 150 3.30 8.66 5.08
N TYR A 151 2.57 7.91 4.26
CA TYR A 151 1.32 8.36 3.63
C TYR A 151 0.14 7.68 4.32
N ARG A 152 -0.91 8.44 4.59
CA ARG A 152 -2.15 7.90 5.18
C ARG A 152 -3.38 8.60 4.63
N TYR A 153 -4.50 7.89 4.61
CA TYR A 153 -5.84 8.46 4.54
C TYR A 153 -6.46 8.47 5.93
N LEU A 154 -6.98 9.63 6.34
CA LEU A 154 -7.81 9.75 7.55
C LEU A 154 -9.28 9.75 7.11
N GLY A 155 -9.99 8.65 7.40
CA GLY A 155 -11.39 8.51 6.96
C GLY A 155 -11.51 8.45 5.43
N ASP A 156 -12.53 9.09 4.87
CA ASP A 156 -12.77 9.26 3.43
C ASP A 156 -12.18 10.57 2.85
N GLY A 157 -11.34 11.24 3.64
CA GLY A 157 -10.75 12.51 3.30
C GLY A 157 -9.52 12.41 2.39
N ASP A 158 -8.68 13.44 2.48
CA ASP A 158 -7.45 13.51 1.71
C ASP A 158 -6.35 12.58 2.19
N MET A 159 -5.48 12.19 1.26
CA MET A 159 -4.19 11.63 1.63
C MET A 159 -3.36 12.70 2.32
N ASP A 160 -3.01 12.44 3.57
CA ASP A 160 -2.14 13.23 4.41
C ASP A 160 -0.73 12.62 4.38
N CYS A 161 0.27 13.42 3.98
CA CYS A 161 1.68 13.09 4.22
C CYS A 161 2.04 13.62 5.61
N VAL A 162 2.18 12.72 6.59
CA VAL A 162 2.45 13.13 7.97
C VAL A 162 3.94 13.39 8.15
N LYS A 163 4.29 14.65 8.42
CA LYS A 163 5.63 15.06 8.86
C LYS A 163 5.86 14.65 10.33
N GLY A 164 6.32 13.42 10.55
CA GLY A 164 6.90 12.99 11.83
C GLY A 164 8.42 13.24 11.85
N TYR A 165 8.98 13.61 13.03
CA TYR A 165 10.39 13.93 13.32
C TYR A 165 11.37 13.77 12.14
N SER A 166 11.73 14.92 11.54
CA SER A 166 12.75 15.09 10.48
C SER A 166 12.56 14.29 9.18
N ASN A 167 11.35 14.17 8.65
CA ASN A 167 11.10 13.53 7.34
C ASN A 167 10.56 14.52 6.30
N LEU A 168 11.18 14.53 5.12
CA LEU A 168 10.94 15.46 4.02
C LEU A 168 9.75 15.02 3.16
N CYS A 169 8.60 15.67 3.34
CA CYS A 169 7.75 16.04 2.22
C CYS A 169 8.18 17.47 1.85
N SER A 170 9.07 17.57 0.85
CA SER A 170 9.61 18.82 0.28
C SER A 170 8.73 19.35 -0.82
#